data_AF-A0A2V7T9V1-F1
#
_entry.id   AF-A0A2V7T9V1-F1
#
_cell.length_a   1.000
_cell.length_b   1.000
_cell.length_c   1.000
_cell.angle_alpha   90.00
_cell.angle_beta   90.00
_cell.angle_gamma   90.00
#
_symmetry.space_group_name_H-M   'P 1'
#
loop_
_entity.id
_entity.type
_entity.pdbx_description
1 polymer ?
#
loop_
_entity_poly.entity_id
_entity_poly.type
_entity_poly.pdbx_seq_one_letter_code
_entity_poly.pdbx_strand_id
1 'polypeptide(L)'
;MVYAAVARCPVFGGRVKSFDTAPALAVPGVQRVVQISSGVAVVAENTWAAFQGKKALKIEWDEGATARWSSDGIWSAFTAAAVRSGEVVRKVGDVDEGLKGAARTVDAVYQAPYLAHACMEPMNCTAHVKDGKCEIWAPTQNPQGIQQAAVRLTGLPVEAITVHVTYLGGGFGRRGGPMDYATEAVELAQKTTAPVQVVWTRE
;
A
#
# COMPACT_ATOMS: atom_id res chain seq x y z
N MET A 1 -0.49 16.72 17.56
CA MET A 1 -0.59 15.70 16.50
C MET A 1 -0.88 16.41 15.19
N VAL A 2 -0.38 15.89 14.08
CA VAL A 2 -0.64 16.40 12.73
C VAL A 2 -1.27 15.30 11.87
N TYR A 3 -1.91 15.70 10.78
CA TYR A 3 -2.59 14.79 9.86
C TYR A 3 -1.89 14.81 8.51
N ALA A 4 -1.80 13.67 7.86
CA ALA A 4 -1.11 13.54 6.58
C ALA A 4 -1.92 12.76 5.56
N ALA A 5 -1.81 13.21 4.31
CA ALA A 5 -2.33 12.51 3.14
C ALA A 5 -1.21 12.36 2.12
N VAL A 6 -1.09 11.18 1.52
CA VAL A 6 0.00 10.85 0.59
C VAL A 6 -0.54 10.77 -0.84
N ALA A 7 0.07 11.54 -1.75
CA ALA A 7 -0.08 11.36 -3.18
C ALA A 7 0.92 10.32 -3.66
N ARG A 8 0.45 9.32 -4.41
CA ARG A 8 1.24 8.20 -4.94
C ARG A 8 1.19 8.20 -6.45
N CYS A 9 2.20 7.60 -7.09
CA CYS A 9 2.16 7.40 -8.53
C CYS A 9 0.94 6.55 -8.90
N PRO A 10 0.14 6.93 -9.91
CA PRO A 10 -0.99 6.13 -10.36
C PRO A 10 -0.57 4.82 -11.05
N VAL A 11 0.71 4.70 -11.40
CA VAL A 11 1.29 3.52 -12.06
C VAL A 11 2.14 2.73 -11.06
N PHE A 12 1.86 1.44 -10.94
CA PHE A 12 2.59 0.54 -10.02
C PHE A 12 4.09 0.52 -10.32
N GLY A 13 4.91 0.78 -9.32
CA GLY A 13 6.37 0.82 -9.48
C GLY A 13 6.90 2.15 -10.06
N GLY A 14 6.02 3.08 -10.40
CA GLY A 14 6.39 4.45 -10.71
C GLY A 14 6.84 5.22 -9.46
N ARG A 15 7.50 6.35 -9.68
CA ARG A 15 8.18 7.16 -8.66
C ARG A 15 8.01 8.64 -8.91
N VAL A 16 8.21 9.45 -7.88
CA VAL A 16 8.23 10.91 -8.00
C VAL A 16 9.41 11.30 -8.91
N LYS A 17 9.14 12.03 -9.99
CA LYS A 17 10.19 12.65 -10.82
C LYS A 17 10.49 14.06 -10.32
N SER A 18 9.45 14.87 -10.15
CA SER A 18 9.54 16.24 -9.63
C SER A 18 8.18 16.63 -9.02
N PHE A 19 8.14 17.68 -8.19
CA PHE A 19 6.89 18.21 -7.64
C PHE A 19 7.04 19.67 -7.24
N ASP A 20 5.93 20.41 -7.32
CA ASP A 20 5.82 21.79 -6.84
C ASP A 20 4.97 21.82 -5.56
N THR A 21 5.58 22.29 -4.48
CA THR A 21 4.97 22.37 -3.16
C THR A 21 4.09 23.62 -2.98
N ALA A 22 4.31 24.68 -3.77
CA ALA A 22 3.71 25.98 -3.54
C ALA A 22 2.16 25.95 -3.56
N PRO A 23 1.49 25.26 -4.49
CA PRO A 23 0.02 25.16 -4.49
C PRO A 23 -0.53 24.47 -3.24
N ALA A 24 0.15 23.44 -2.73
CA ALA A 24 -0.28 22.73 -1.53
C ALA A 24 -0.06 23.58 -0.27
N LEU A 25 1.08 24.28 -0.18
CA LEU A 25 1.39 25.18 0.95
C LEU A 25 0.49 26.41 0.99
N ALA A 26 -0.11 26.82 -0.13
CA ALA A 26 -1.08 27.91 -0.18
C ALA A 26 -2.45 27.54 0.42
N VAL A 27 -2.73 26.25 0.65
CA VAL A 27 -3.97 25.80 1.27
C VAL A 27 -3.93 26.05 2.79
N PRO A 28 -4.89 26.80 3.36
CA PRO A 28 -4.92 27.06 4.80
C PRO A 28 -4.90 25.78 5.64
N GLY A 29 -4.03 25.76 6.65
CA GLY A 29 -3.82 24.62 7.55
C GLY A 29 -2.82 23.57 7.05
N VAL A 30 -2.33 23.67 5.81
CA VAL A 30 -1.18 22.87 5.35
C VAL A 30 0.10 23.46 5.95
N GLN A 31 0.88 22.60 6.60
CA GLN A 31 2.10 23.01 7.31
C GLN A 31 3.36 22.67 6.52
N ARG A 32 3.36 21.55 5.79
CA ARG A 32 4.54 21.06 5.09
C ARG A 32 4.19 20.04 4.02
N VAL A 33 5.06 19.93 3.03
CA VAL A 33 5.04 18.91 1.99
C VAL A 33 6.36 18.14 2.08
N VAL A 34 6.29 16.82 2.11
CA VAL A 34 7.43 15.94 2.36
C VAL A 34 7.41 14.78 1.38
N GLN A 35 8.50 14.58 0.64
CA GLN A 35 8.66 13.36 -0.14
C GLN A 35 9.03 12.19 0.79
N ILE A 36 8.35 11.08 0.58
CA ILE A 36 8.59 9.77 1.21
C ILE A 36 8.79 8.72 0.11
N SER A 37 9.19 7.51 0.50
CA SER A 37 9.47 6.43 -0.45
C SER A 37 8.30 6.08 -1.37
N SER A 38 7.06 6.17 -0.87
CA SER A 38 5.84 5.87 -1.63
C SER A 38 5.29 7.04 -2.47
N GLY A 39 5.80 8.26 -2.30
CA GLY A 39 5.27 9.44 -2.97
C GLY A 39 5.50 10.76 -2.23
N VAL A 40 4.53 11.67 -2.30
CA VAL A 40 4.61 12.99 -1.67
C VAL A 40 3.49 13.15 -0.66
N ALA A 41 3.85 13.37 0.60
CA ALA A 41 2.93 13.59 1.69
C ALA A 41 2.67 15.09 1.92
N VAL A 42 1.42 15.43 2.15
CA VAL A 42 0.98 16.74 2.63
C VAL A 42 0.60 16.59 4.09
N VAL A 43 1.25 17.35 4.97
CA VAL A 43 1.00 17.34 6.41
C VAL A 43 0.33 18.65 6.82
N ALA A 44 -0.72 18.54 7.61
CA ALA A 44 -1.62 19.63 7.94
C ALA A 44 -2.20 19.51 9.37
N GLU A 45 -2.90 20.56 9.80
CA GLU A 45 -3.56 20.64 11.10
C GLU A 45 -4.80 19.74 11.23
N ASN A 46 -5.39 19.34 10.11
CA ASN A 46 -6.55 18.47 10.05
C ASN A 46 -6.58 17.70 8.71
N THR A 47 -7.40 16.66 8.64
CA THR A 47 -7.51 15.80 7.45
C THR A 47 -8.02 16.54 6.22
N TRP A 48 -8.95 17.50 6.39
CA TRP A 48 -9.48 18.29 5.28
C TRP A 48 -8.37 19.09 4.59
N ALA A 49 -7.57 19.84 5.35
CA ALA A 49 -6.44 20.60 4.82
C ALA A 49 -5.40 19.68 4.17
N ALA A 50 -5.10 18.52 4.78
CA ALA A 50 -4.20 17.53 4.17
C ALA A 50 -4.72 17.02 2.81
N PHE A 51 -6.02 16.73 2.71
CA PHE A 51 -6.65 16.28 1.46
C PHE A 51 -6.72 17.37 0.40
N GLN A 52 -7.07 18.60 0.77
CA GLN A 52 -7.09 19.74 -0.16
C GLN A 52 -5.68 20.08 -0.64
N GLY A 53 -4.68 20.07 0.24
CA GLY A 53 -3.29 20.26 -0.15
C GLY A 53 -2.78 19.13 -1.04
N LYS A 54 -3.12 17.86 -0.75
CA LYS A 54 -2.80 16.71 -1.64
C LYS A 54 -3.39 16.92 -3.03
N LYS A 55 -4.63 17.43 -3.13
CA LYS A 55 -5.31 17.70 -4.39
C LYS A 55 -4.70 18.88 -5.15
N ALA A 56 -4.20 19.90 -4.45
CA ALA A 56 -3.55 21.06 -5.06
C ALA A 56 -2.12 20.77 -5.54
N LEU A 57 -1.46 19.77 -4.95
CA LEU A 57 -0.09 19.39 -5.25
C LEU A 57 0.10 19.07 -6.73
N LYS A 58 1.14 19.66 -7.35
CA LYS A 58 1.53 19.35 -8.73
C LYS A 58 2.73 18.42 -8.69
N ILE A 59 2.60 17.24 -9.30
CA ILE A 59 3.64 16.21 -9.30
C ILE A 59 3.82 15.72 -10.73
N GLU A 60 5.07 15.62 -11.15
CA GLU A 60 5.44 14.82 -12.31
C GLU A 60 5.88 13.44 -11.84
N TRP A 61 5.28 12.41 -12.43
CA TRP A 61 5.62 11.02 -12.16
C TRP A 61 6.55 10.48 -13.24
N ASP A 62 7.53 9.69 -12.83
CA ASP A 62 8.18 8.72 -13.71
C ASP A 62 7.43 7.41 -13.53
N GLU A 63 6.50 7.14 -14.45
CA GLU A 63 5.58 6.00 -14.40
C GLU A 63 6.27 4.65 -14.64
N GLY A 64 7.51 4.66 -15.14
CA GLY A 64 8.30 3.46 -15.34
C GLY A 64 7.75 2.48 -16.38
N ALA A 65 8.30 1.26 -16.36
CA ALA A 65 8.06 0.26 -17.41
C ALA A 65 6.62 -0.27 -17.46
N THR A 66 5.88 -0.14 -16.36
CA THR A 66 4.53 -0.68 -16.17
C THR A 66 3.44 0.26 -16.70
N ALA A 67 3.77 1.50 -17.07
CA ALA A 67 2.83 2.48 -17.63
C ALA A 67 2.08 1.97 -18.86
N ARG A 68 2.67 1.03 -19.60
CA ARG A 68 2.09 0.42 -20.81
C ARG A 68 0.99 -0.60 -20.54
N TRP A 69 0.81 -1.07 -19.31
CA TRP A 69 -0.14 -2.14 -19.02
C TRP A 69 -1.58 -1.64 -19.06
N SER A 70 -2.43 -2.42 -19.72
CA SER A 70 -3.88 -2.27 -19.73
C SER A 70 -4.53 -3.56 -19.22
N SER A 71 -5.83 -3.51 -18.91
CA SER A 71 -6.61 -4.72 -18.58
C SER A 71 -6.48 -5.78 -19.67
N ASP A 72 -6.58 -5.39 -20.94
CA ASP A 72 -6.46 -6.32 -22.08
C ASP A 72 -5.04 -6.90 -22.19
N GLY A 73 -4.02 -6.08 -21.93
CA GLY A 73 -2.63 -6.52 -21.90
C GLY A 73 -2.38 -7.56 -20.80
N ILE A 74 -2.91 -7.30 -19.59
CA ILE A 74 -2.82 -8.23 -18.46
C ILE A 74 -3.55 -9.53 -18.77
N TRP A 75 -4.76 -9.47 -19.32
CA TRP A 75 -5.51 -10.66 -19.72
C TRP A 75 -4.80 -11.48 -20.78
N SER A 76 -4.26 -10.82 -21.80
CA SER A 76 -3.49 -11.49 -22.85
C SER A 76 -2.26 -12.19 -22.27
N ALA A 77 -1.57 -11.54 -21.33
CA ALA A 77 -0.42 -12.14 -20.64
C ALA A 77 -0.80 -13.35 -19.79
N PHE A 78 -1.92 -13.32 -19.06
CA PHE A 78 -2.40 -14.47 -18.30
C PHE A 78 -2.83 -15.64 -19.19
N THR A 79 -3.55 -15.39 -20.28
CA THR A 79 -3.94 -16.42 -21.24
C THR A 79 -2.72 -17.09 -21.87
N ALA A 80 -1.74 -16.30 -22.29
CA ALA A 80 -0.48 -16.83 -22.83
C ALA A 80 0.32 -17.62 -21.78
N ALA A 81 0.23 -17.25 -20.50
CA ALA A 81 0.88 -17.98 -19.43
C ALA A 81 0.19 -19.32 -19.13
N ALA A 82 -1.14 -19.38 -19.16
CA ALA A 82 -1.94 -20.54 -18.80
C ALA A 82 -1.75 -21.75 -19.72
N VAL A 83 -1.35 -21.53 -20.98
CA VAL A 83 -1.09 -22.62 -21.95
C VAL A 83 0.32 -23.22 -21.84
N ARG A 84 1.20 -22.62 -21.02
CA ARG A 84 2.54 -23.15 -20.79
C ARG A 84 2.51 -24.15 -19.63
N SER A 85 3.44 -25.10 -19.64
CA SER A 85 3.63 -26.00 -18.50
C SER A 85 3.88 -25.19 -17.22
N GLY A 86 3.03 -25.42 -16.22
CA GLY A 86 3.17 -24.81 -14.90
C GLY A 86 4.18 -25.54 -14.01
N GLU A 87 4.47 -24.94 -12.87
CA GLU A 87 5.23 -25.59 -11.80
C GLU A 87 4.38 -26.66 -11.11
N VAL A 88 4.91 -27.88 -10.97
CA VAL A 88 4.22 -28.96 -10.27
C VAL A 88 4.40 -28.78 -8.76
N VAL A 89 3.43 -28.10 -8.14
CA VAL A 89 3.41 -27.88 -6.68
C VAL A 89 2.95 -29.10 -5.88
N ARG A 90 2.21 -30.01 -6.52
CA ARG A 90 1.70 -31.26 -5.93
C ARG A 90 1.41 -32.28 -7.01
N LYS A 91 1.85 -33.53 -6.81
CA LYS A 91 1.54 -34.67 -7.67
C LYS A 91 0.92 -35.80 -6.85
N VAL A 92 -0.19 -36.35 -7.32
CA VAL A 92 -0.82 -37.54 -6.74
C VAL A 92 -1.18 -38.47 -7.89
N GLY A 93 -0.55 -39.65 -7.95
CA GLY A 93 -0.72 -40.59 -9.07
C GLY A 93 -0.17 -40.07 -10.40
N ASP A 94 -0.70 -40.63 -11.49
CA ASP A 94 -0.43 -40.21 -12.87
C ASP A 94 -1.70 -39.58 -13.48
N VAL A 95 -1.71 -38.25 -13.59
CA VAL A 95 -2.84 -37.49 -14.12
C VAL A 95 -3.02 -37.73 -15.62
N ASP A 96 -1.92 -37.91 -16.36
CA ASP A 96 -1.98 -38.12 -17.81
C ASP A 96 -2.57 -39.49 -18.14
N GLU A 97 -2.20 -40.52 -17.39
CA GLU A 97 -2.82 -41.85 -17.48
C GLU A 97 -4.31 -41.78 -17.09
N GLY A 98 -4.63 -41.12 -15.98
CA GLY A 98 -6.01 -40.95 -15.51
C GLY A 98 -6.90 -40.23 -16.53
N LEU A 99 -6.40 -39.17 -17.18
CA LEU A 99 -7.13 -38.44 -18.22
C LEU A 99 -7.32 -39.27 -19.49
N LYS A 100 -6.32 -40.05 -19.91
CA LYS A 100 -6.43 -40.95 -21.07
C LYS A 100 -7.47 -42.06 -20.86
N GLY A 101 -7.61 -42.56 -19.63
CA GLY A 101 -8.57 -43.61 -19.28
C GLY A 101 -9.98 -43.12 -18.94
N ALA A 102 -10.22 -41.79 -18.91
CA ALA A 102 -11.48 -41.24 -18.45
C ALA A 102 -12.61 -41.44 -19.49
N ALA A 103 -13.78 -41.91 -19.03
CA ALA A 103 -14.97 -42.04 -19.86
C ALA A 103 -15.53 -40.69 -20.36
N ARG A 104 -15.20 -39.60 -19.66
CA ARG A 104 -15.57 -38.23 -20.02
C ARG A 104 -14.54 -37.25 -19.47
N THR A 105 -14.15 -36.27 -20.28
CA THR A 105 -13.31 -35.13 -19.88
C THR A 105 -14.07 -33.82 -20.10
N VAL A 106 -13.67 -32.78 -19.36
CA VAL A 106 -14.13 -31.40 -19.54
C VAL A 106 -12.91 -30.50 -19.48
N ASP A 107 -12.76 -29.64 -20.47
CA ASP A 107 -11.73 -28.61 -20.53
C ASP A 107 -12.40 -27.24 -20.68
N ALA A 108 -12.02 -26.29 -19.83
CA ALA A 108 -12.59 -24.96 -19.78
C ALA A 108 -11.61 -23.94 -19.18
N VAL A 109 -11.62 -22.73 -19.74
CA VAL A 109 -10.86 -21.59 -19.23
C VAL A 109 -11.79 -20.67 -18.44
N TYR A 110 -11.38 -20.31 -17.23
CA TYR A 110 -12.09 -19.37 -16.37
C TYR A 110 -11.20 -18.15 -16.07
N GLN A 111 -11.84 -16.99 -15.94
CA GLN A 111 -11.17 -15.73 -15.64
C GLN A 111 -11.89 -15.04 -14.48
N ALA A 112 -11.12 -14.42 -13.58
CA ALA A 112 -11.64 -13.65 -12.45
C ALA A 112 -10.92 -12.30 -12.36
N PRO A 113 -11.65 -11.17 -12.34
CA PRO A 113 -11.02 -9.84 -12.34
C PRO A 113 -10.33 -9.56 -11.00
N TYR A 114 -9.50 -8.51 -10.98
CA TYR A 114 -9.04 -7.94 -9.72
C TYR A 114 -10.23 -7.37 -8.94
N LEU A 115 -10.28 -7.69 -7.66
CA LEU A 115 -11.32 -7.24 -6.74
C LEU A 115 -10.71 -6.34 -5.67
N ALA A 116 -11.42 -5.27 -5.33
CA ALA A 116 -11.08 -4.45 -4.20
C ALA A 116 -11.60 -5.08 -2.91
N HIS A 117 -10.81 -5.02 -1.84
CA HIS A 117 -11.21 -5.47 -0.52
C HIS A 117 -12.35 -4.65 0.09
N ALA A 118 -12.53 -3.41 -0.37
CA ALA A 118 -13.63 -2.51 0.01
C ALA A 118 -13.91 -2.41 1.53
N CYS A 119 -12.85 -2.37 2.36
CA CYS A 119 -12.98 -2.19 3.81
C CYS A 119 -13.73 -0.88 4.10
N MET A 120 -14.73 -0.87 4.99
CA MET A 120 -15.54 0.32 5.27
C MET A 120 -14.71 1.46 5.88
N GLU A 121 -13.74 1.11 6.72
CA GLU A 121 -12.74 2.05 7.22
C GLU A 121 -11.59 2.23 6.21
N PRO A 122 -11.33 3.46 5.73
CA PRO A 122 -10.14 3.76 4.92
C PRO A 122 -8.84 3.44 5.67
N MET A 123 -7.78 3.15 4.91
CA MET A 123 -6.47 2.90 5.52
C MET A 123 -6.02 4.12 6.32
N ASN A 124 -5.57 3.86 7.54
CA ASN A 124 -5.07 4.89 8.44
C ASN A 124 -4.04 4.28 9.40
N CYS A 125 -3.11 5.11 9.86
CA CYS A 125 -2.13 4.74 10.86
C CYS A 125 -1.64 6.01 11.54
N THR A 126 -1.52 5.98 12.87
CA THR A 126 -0.81 7.02 13.62
C THR A 126 0.56 6.48 14.00
N ALA A 127 1.61 7.26 13.82
CA ALA A 127 2.95 6.89 14.27
C ALA A 127 3.63 8.07 14.96
N HIS A 128 4.48 7.75 15.94
CA HIS A 128 5.34 8.71 16.60
C HIS A 128 6.73 8.08 16.79
N VAL A 129 7.75 8.71 16.21
CA VAL A 129 9.15 8.31 16.38
C VAL A 129 9.85 9.41 17.14
N LYS A 130 10.26 9.13 18.38
CA LYS A 130 10.88 10.11 19.27
C LYS A 130 11.74 9.43 20.32
N ASP A 131 12.86 10.05 20.68
CA ASP A 131 13.72 9.63 21.79
C ASP A 131 14.13 8.15 21.72
N GLY A 132 14.44 7.67 20.51
CA GLY A 132 14.83 6.28 20.25
C GLY A 132 13.70 5.26 20.33
N LYS A 133 12.43 5.69 20.31
CA LYS A 133 11.24 4.83 20.35
C LYS A 133 10.34 5.07 19.15
N CYS A 134 9.58 4.05 18.77
CA CYS A 134 8.54 4.12 17.74
C CYS A 134 7.23 3.54 18.28
N GLU A 135 6.21 4.38 18.44
CA GLU A 135 4.85 3.94 18.75
C GLU A 135 3.96 4.05 17.51
N ILE A 136 3.18 2.99 17.26
CA ILE A 136 2.36 2.85 16.07
C ILE A 136 0.95 2.41 16.49
N TRP A 137 -0.07 3.18 16.13
CA TRP A 137 -1.48 2.80 16.28
C TRP A 137 -2.06 2.49 14.91
N ALA A 138 -2.41 1.23 14.69
CA ALA A 138 -2.86 0.76 13.39
C ALA A 138 -4.02 -0.24 13.54
N PRO A 139 -5.08 -0.12 12.72
CA PRO A 139 -6.03 -1.20 12.52
C PRO A 139 -5.36 -2.24 11.63
N THR A 140 -4.77 -3.29 12.22
CA THR A 140 -3.99 -4.29 11.47
C THR A 140 -4.40 -5.72 11.82
N GLN A 141 -4.28 -6.61 10.84
CA GLN A 141 -4.37 -8.07 11.03
C GLN A 141 -2.98 -8.71 11.20
N ASN A 142 -1.89 -7.94 11.03
CA ASN A 142 -0.51 -8.41 11.09
C ASN A 142 0.39 -7.38 11.83
N PRO A 143 0.30 -7.31 13.17
CA PRO A 143 1.10 -6.37 13.95
C PRO A 143 2.60 -6.69 13.90
N GLN A 144 2.99 -7.97 13.85
CA GLN A 144 4.40 -8.37 13.76
C GLN A 144 5.04 -7.89 12.46
N GLY A 145 4.31 -7.97 11.34
CA GLY A 145 4.77 -7.42 10.07
C GLY A 145 5.06 -5.92 10.18
N ILE A 146 4.13 -5.14 10.75
CA ILE A 146 4.29 -3.68 10.91
C ILE A 146 5.51 -3.39 11.79
N GLN A 147 5.68 -4.10 12.90
CA GLN A 147 6.83 -3.93 13.79
C GLN A 147 8.15 -4.17 13.03
N GLN A 148 8.23 -5.26 12.26
CA GLN A 148 9.41 -5.59 11.46
C GLN A 148 9.67 -4.57 10.34
N ALA A 149 8.62 -4.03 9.72
CA ALA A 149 8.76 -2.96 8.75
C ALA A 149 9.29 -1.68 9.40
N ALA A 150 8.82 -1.34 10.59
CA ALA A 150 9.29 -0.20 11.35
C ALA A 150 10.76 -0.37 11.80
N VAL A 151 11.20 -1.58 12.19
CA VAL A 151 12.62 -1.88 12.45
C VAL A 151 13.46 -1.52 11.23
N ARG A 152 13.07 -2.02 10.04
CA ARG A 152 13.80 -1.73 8.80
C ARG A 152 13.84 -0.25 8.43
N LEU A 153 12.76 0.48 8.68
CA LEU A 153 12.66 1.90 8.34
C LEU A 153 13.40 2.82 9.29
N THR A 154 13.40 2.49 10.59
CA THR A 154 13.92 3.37 11.65
C THR A 154 15.33 2.98 12.10
N GLY A 155 15.74 1.73 11.84
CA GLY A 155 16.98 1.16 12.39
C GLY A 155 16.92 0.89 13.90
N LEU A 156 15.76 1.12 14.55
CA LEU A 156 15.58 0.87 15.97
C LEU A 156 15.50 -0.64 16.25
N PRO A 157 15.96 -1.09 17.44
CA PRO A 157 15.77 -2.48 17.83
C PRO A 157 14.28 -2.78 18.07
N VAL A 158 13.90 -4.05 17.95
CA VAL A 158 12.48 -4.46 17.97
C VAL A 158 11.77 -4.08 19.28
N GLU A 159 12.48 -4.13 20.40
CA GLU A 159 12.01 -3.75 21.73
C GLU A 159 11.72 -2.24 21.90
N ALA A 160 12.24 -1.40 21.00
CA ALA A 160 11.95 0.03 20.97
C ALA A 160 10.71 0.36 20.12
N ILE A 161 10.06 -0.65 19.53
CA ILE A 161 8.92 -0.49 18.62
C ILE A 161 7.68 -1.16 19.21
N THR A 162 6.66 -0.35 19.47
CA THR A 162 5.37 -0.82 19.99
C THR A 162 4.28 -0.62 18.95
N VAL A 163 3.56 -1.71 18.62
CA VAL A 163 2.38 -1.67 17.76
C VAL A 163 1.13 -1.84 18.61
N HIS A 164 0.37 -0.77 18.75
CA HIS A 164 -0.96 -0.74 19.34
C HIS A 164 -2.00 -1.10 18.28
N VAL A 165 -2.54 -2.32 18.37
CA VAL A 165 -3.62 -2.76 17.48
C VAL A 165 -4.92 -2.09 17.90
N THR A 166 -5.49 -1.27 17.02
CA THR A 166 -6.78 -0.61 17.25
C THR A 166 -7.94 -1.45 16.73
N TYR A 167 -9.18 -1.09 17.08
CA TYR A 167 -10.36 -1.62 16.39
C TYR A 167 -10.27 -1.38 14.89
N LEU A 168 -10.83 -2.32 14.11
CA LEU A 168 -10.60 -2.45 12.68
C LEU A 168 -11.94 -2.51 11.93
N GLY A 169 -12.20 -1.55 11.05
CA GLY A 169 -13.43 -1.46 10.26
C GLY A 169 -13.38 -2.26 8.95
N GLY A 170 -13.03 -3.53 9.06
CA GLY A 170 -12.83 -4.45 7.94
C GLY A 170 -11.38 -4.52 7.45
N GLY A 171 -10.98 -5.68 6.96
CA GLY A 171 -9.62 -5.97 6.47
C GLY A 171 -9.63 -6.90 5.27
N PHE A 172 -10.29 -8.05 5.38
CA PHE A 172 -10.48 -9.01 4.29
C PHE A 172 -9.18 -9.44 3.57
N GLY A 173 -8.03 -9.33 4.25
CA GLY A 173 -6.69 -9.55 3.68
C GLY A 173 -5.88 -8.26 3.44
N ARG A 174 -6.54 -7.11 3.20
CA ARG A 174 -5.89 -5.82 2.92
C ARG A 174 -5.02 -5.31 4.06
N ARG A 175 -5.42 -5.61 5.30
CA ARG A 175 -4.72 -5.20 6.53
C ARG A 175 -3.84 -6.33 7.10
N GLY A 176 -3.67 -7.45 6.40
CA GLY A 176 -2.83 -8.58 6.81
C GLY A 176 -1.57 -8.77 5.96
N GLY A 177 -1.66 -8.54 4.65
CA GLY A 177 -0.50 -8.64 3.74
C GLY A 177 0.24 -7.31 3.62
N PRO A 178 -0.31 -6.31 2.90
CA PRO A 178 0.35 -5.02 2.71
C PRO A 178 0.36 -4.17 3.98
N MET A 179 1.50 -3.52 4.23
CA MET A 179 1.74 -2.64 5.40
C MET A 179 2.05 -1.20 4.99
N ASP A 180 1.81 -0.89 3.72
CA ASP A 180 2.08 0.38 3.06
C ASP A 180 1.61 1.60 3.88
N TYR A 181 0.36 1.60 4.33
CA TYR A 181 -0.21 2.70 5.12
C TYR A 181 0.52 2.93 6.46
N ALA A 182 1.01 1.87 7.10
CA ALA A 182 1.77 1.96 8.34
C ALA A 182 3.22 2.40 8.07
N THR A 183 3.84 1.88 7.01
CA THR A 183 5.20 2.29 6.62
C THR A 183 5.27 3.77 6.26
N GLU A 184 4.24 4.31 5.61
CA GLU A 184 4.13 5.75 5.32
C GLU A 184 4.05 6.59 6.59
N ALA A 185 3.24 6.16 7.56
CA ALA A 185 3.12 6.85 8.84
C ALA A 185 4.45 6.85 9.59
N VAL A 186 5.16 5.71 9.63
CA VAL A 186 6.48 5.60 10.28
C VAL A 186 7.52 6.46 9.57
N GLU A 187 7.59 6.42 8.24
CA GLU A 187 8.54 7.25 7.48
C GLU A 187 8.29 8.75 7.68
N LEU A 188 7.01 9.16 7.73
CA LEU A 188 6.66 10.54 8.04
C LEU A 188 6.98 10.90 9.49
N ALA A 189 6.72 10.00 10.44
CA ALA A 189 7.01 10.20 11.84
C ALA A 189 8.51 10.44 12.09
N GLN A 190 9.40 9.78 11.32
CA GLN A 190 10.85 10.06 11.37
C GLN A 190 11.22 11.47 10.89
N LYS A 191 10.36 12.11 10.12
CA LYS A 191 10.57 13.45 9.55
C LYS A 191 9.79 14.54 10.32
N THR A 192 9.02 14.19 11.35
CA THR A 192 8.17 15.11 12.14
C THR A 192 8.40 14.94 13.64
N THR A 193 8.33 16.02 14.41
CA THR A 193 8.49 15.95 15.88
C THR A 193 7.20 15.53 16.60
N ALA A 194 6.05 15.86 16.04
CA ALA A 194 4.73 15.49 16.56
C ALA A 194 4.30 14.10 16.06
N PRO A 195 3.41 13.40 16.78
CA PRO A 195 2.69 12.24 16.22
C PRO A 195 1.99 12.63 14.92
N VAL A 196 2.07 11.77 13.91
CA VAL A 196 1.45 11.95 12.59
C VAL A 196 0.42 10.87 12.34
N GLN A 197 -0.80 11.28 12.01
CA GLN A 197 -1.86 10.40 11.56
C GLN A 197 -1.96 10.45 10.04
N VAL A 198 -1.53 9.37 9.37
CA VAL A 198 -1.77 9.17 7.94
C VAL A 198 -3.18 8.65 7.76
N VAL A 199 -3.95 9.29 6.88
CA VAL A 199 -5.29 8.86 6.50
C VAL A 199 -5.40 8.86 4.98
N TRP A 200 -5.95 7.80 4.43
CA TRP A 200 -6.21 7.69 3.00
C TRP A 200 -7.63 8.16 2.68
N THR A 201 -7.80 8.69 1.48
CA THR A 201 -9.12 8.85 0.87
C THR A 201 -9.69 7.47 0.51
N ARG A 202 -10.98 7.40 0.22
CA ARG A 202 -11.60 6.14 -0.23
C ARG A 202 -11.05 5.74 -1.61
N GLU A 203 -10.90 6.75 -2.46
CA GLU A 203 -10.23 6.75 -3.76
C GLU A 203 -8.72 6.64 -3.60
#